data_AF-A0A6P8NL85-F1
#
_entry.id   AF-A0A6P8NL85-F1
#
_cell.length_a   1.000
_cell.length_b   1.000
_cell.length_c   1.000
_cell.angle_alpha   90.00
_cell.angle_beta   90.00
_cell.angle_gamma   90.00
#
_symmetry.space_group_name_H-M   'P 1'
#
loop_
_entity.id
_entity.type
_entity.pdbx_description
1 polymer ?
#
loop_
_entity_poly.entity_id
_entity_poly.type
_entity_poly.pdbx_seq_one_letter_code
_entity_poly.pdbx_strand_id
1 'polypeptide(L)'
;MDDFFLQIEEIRQNIDKISDNVEGAKKIYSVILSAPIPEQKTKDDLEQLTTDIKKLANNVRNRLKSMEQSMERDDTRSSADLRIRKSQHSVLSRKFVDVMTKYNEAQVDFRERSKGRIQRQLEITGKSTTDEELEEMLESGNPAIFTSGIIDSQISKQALNEIESRHKDIVRLESSIKELHDMFMDIAMLVENQGEITDNIEISVMKAVDHVEKAREETTKAVKYQSRARKTPAPTSSSAIMVLQMMATSSLAAYSPSRQVLSCPPWTLLMILPASPHDLSVNKFSTPNRTLPFM
;
A
#
# COMPACT_ATOMS: atom_id res chain seq x y z
N MET A 1 12.50 9.69 4.40
CA MET A 1 11.89 8.35 4.42
C MET A 1 11.59 7.89 5.84
N ASP A 2 12.45 8.19 6.81
CA ASP A 2 12.21 7.83 8.22
C ASP A 2 10.89 8.38 8.78
N ASP A 3 10.58 9.66 8.51
CA ASP A 3 9.30 10.27 8.91
C ASP A 3 8.08 9.53 8.32
N PHE A 4 8.19 9.04 7.08
CA PHE A 4 7.13 8.26 6.44
C PHE A 4 6.92 6.90 7.12
N PHE A 5 8.01 6.22 7.51
CA PHE A 5 7.91 4.96 8.25
C PHE A 5 7.36 5.16 9.67
N LEU A 6 7.69 6.28 10.33
CA LEU A 6 7.08 6.64 11.61
C LEU A 6 5.56 6.85 11.46
N GLN A 7 5.12 7.53 10.40
CA GLN A 7 3.69 7.69 10.11
C GLN A 7 2.99 6.36 9.84
N ILE A 8 3.60 5.44 9.08
CA ILE A 8 3.07 4.09 8.84
C ILE A 8 2.90 3.34 10.16
N GLU A 9 3.94 3.35 11.00
CA GLU A 9 3.93 2.62 12.25
C GLU A 9 2.86 3.14 13.21
N GLU A 10 2.67 4.46 13.26
CA GLU A 10 1.59 5.06 14.04
C GLU A 10 0.20 4.68 13.53
N ILE A 11 -0.01 4.69 12.20
CA ILE A 11 -1.28 4.23 11.59
C ILE A 11 -1.53 2.77 11.96
N ARG A 12 -0.51 1.91 11.83
CA ARG A 12 -0.60 0.49 12.14
C ARG A 12 -0.96 0.26 13.61
N GLN A 13 -0.30 0.95 14.53
CA GLN A 13 -0.59 0.86 15.96
C GLN A 13 -2.01 1.32 16.29
N ASN A 14 -2.51 2.37 15.63
CA ASN A 14 -3.88 2.81 15.81
C ASN A 14 -4.88 1.78 15.27
N ILE A 15 -4.63 1.16 14.12
CA ILE A 15 -5.46 0.05 13.59
C ILE A 15 -5.47 -1.13 14.56
N ASP A 16 -4.31 -1.52 15.12
CA ASP A 16 -4.21 -2.62 16.08
C ASP A 16 -5.00 -2.30 17.37
N LYS A 17 -4.89 -1.07 17.89
CA LYS A 17 -5.71 -0.61 19.03
C LYS A 17 -7.20 -0.61 18.74
N ILE A 18 -7.63 -0.23 17.53
CA ILE A 18 -9.04 -0.33 17.13
C ILE A 18 -9.46 -1.80 17.18
N SER A 19 -8.66 -2.70 16.62
CA SER A 19 -8.95 -4.14 16.65
C SER A 19 -9.11 -4.67 18.07
N ASP A 20 -8.23 -4.27 19.00
CA ASP A 20 -8.32 -4.67 20.41
C ASP A 20 -9.59 -4.12 21.07
N ASN A 21 -9.92 -2.85 20.82
CA ASN A 21 -11.14 -2.22 21.35
C ASN A 21 -12.41 -2.87 20.79
N VAL A 22 -12.41 -3.30 19.53
CA VAL A 22 -13.52 -4.04 18.90
C VAL A 22 -13.74 -5.38 19.59
N GLU A 23 -12.67 -6.11 19.90
CA GLU A 23 -12.77 -7.36 20.67
C GLU A 23 -13.22 -7.10 22.12
N GLY A 24 -12.81 -5.97 22.72
CA GLY A 24 -13.35 -5.49 23.99
C GLY A 24 -14.86 -5.24 23.92
N ALA A 25 -15.32 -4.53 22.89
CA ALA A 25 -16.73 -4.21 22.69
C ALA A 25 -17.57 -5.48 22.52
N LYS A 26 -17.09 -6.47 21.75
CA LYS A 26 -17.75 -7.79 21.62
C LYS A 26 -17.95 -8.50 22.96
N LYS A 27 -16.96 -8.46 23.84
CA LYS A 27 -17.08 -9.03 25.19
C LYS A 27 -18.15 -8.31 25.99
N ILE A 28 -18.16 -6.98 25.95
CA ILE A 28 -19.17 -6.18 26.66
C ILE A 28 -20.57 -6.42 26.08
N TYR A 29 -20.74 -6.51 24.76
CA TYR A 29 -22.01 -6.91 24.14
C TYR A 29 -22.53 -8.25 24.68
N SER A 30 -21.63 -9.24 24.82
CA SER A 30 -22.00 -10.53 25.40
C SER A 30 -22.44 -10.41 26.86
N VAL A 31 -21.75 -9.60 27.67
CA VAL A 31 -22.13 -9.37 29.08
C VAL A 31 -23.47 -8.65 29.16
N ILE A 32 -23.67 -7.59 28.38
CA ILE A 32 -24.92 -6.83 28.29
C ILE A 32 -26.07 -7.75 27.93
N LEU A 33 -25.89 -8.64 26.96
CA LEU A 33 -26.91 -9.61 26.56
C LEU A 33 -27.13 -10.69 27.63
N SER A 34 -26.16 -11.05 28.47
CA SER A 34 -26.32 -12.13 29.45
C SER A 34 -27.26 -11.79 30.61
N ALA A 35 -27.42 -10.51 30.96
CA ALA A 35 -28.24 -10.05 32.08
C ALA A 35 -29.54 -9.38 31.59
N PRO A 36 -30.70 -9.60 32.26
CA PRO A 36 -31.94 -8.88 31.93
C PRO A 36 -31.80 -7.36 32.02
N ILE A 37 -31.15 -6.88 33.08
CA ILE A 37 -30.83 -5.47 33.30
C ILE A 37 -29.33 -5.39 33.57
N PRO A 38 -28.52 -5.00 32.58
CA PRO A 38 -27.07 -4.89 32.76
C PRO A 38 -26.73 -3.69 33.67
N GLU A 39 -25.61 -3.82 34.40
CA GLU A 39 -25.10 -2.75 35.25
C GLU A 39 -24.76 -1.49 34.43
N GLN A 40 -25.02 -0.31 35.00
CA GLN A 40 -24.74 0.97 34.34
C GLN A 40 -23.26 1.09 33.96
N LYS A 41 -22.36 0.63 34.84
CA LYS A 41 -20.92 0.61 34.58
C LYS A 41 -20.55 -0.12 33.29
N THR A 42 -21.17 -1.27 33.02
CA THR A 42 -20.93 -2.04 31.79
C THR A 42 -21.35 -1.26 30.55
N LYS A 43 -22.44 -0.47 30.64
CA LYS A 43 -22.86 0.41 29.55
C LYS A 43 -21.89 1.57 29.35
N ASP A 44 -21.41 2.16 30.44
CA ASP A 44 -20.43 3.25 30.40
C ASP A 44 -19.10 2.78 29.78
N ASP A 45 -18.65 1.57 30.13
CA ASP A 45 -17.45 0.94 29.54
C ASP A 45 -17.61 0.72 28.02
N LEU A 46 -18.81 0.34 27.55
CA LEU A 46 -19.10 0.23 26.11
C LEU A 46 -19.07 1.59 25.40
N GLU A 47 -19.66 2.62 26.00
CA GLU A 47 -19.66 3.98 25.44
C GLU A 47 -18.23 4.54 25.33
N GLN A 48 -17.39 4.25 26.33
CA GLN A 48 -15.97 4.61 26.31
C GLN A 48 -15.23 3.92 25.16
N LEU A 49 -15.38 2.60 25.01
CA LEU A 49 -14.77 1.86 23.88
C LEU A 49 -15.26 2.37 22.53
N THR A 50 -16.54 2.67 22.40
CA THR A 50 -17.13 3.22 21.17
C THR A 50 -16.52 4.58 20.83
N THR A 51 -16.34 5.43 21.84
CA THR A 51 -15.69 6.74 21.69
C THR A 51 -14.22 6.61 21.27
N ASP A 52 -13.49 5.66 21.85
CA ASP A 52 -12.08 5.44 21.54
C ASP A 52 -11.90 4.86 20.14
N ILE A 53 -12.74 3.89 19.73
CA ILE A 53 -12.80 3.38 18.36
C ILE A 53 -13.02 4.54 17.38
N LYS A 54 -14.02 5.40 17.64
CA LYS A 54 -14.32 6.56 16.80
C LYS A 54 -13.14 7.52 16.67
N LYS A 55 -12.47 7.85 17.77
CA LYS A 55 -11.31 8.75 17.77
C LYS A 55 -10.14 8.16 16.97
N LEU A 56 -9.81 6.90 17.21
CA LEU A 56 -8.73 6.22 16.51
C LEU A 56 -9.04 6.05 15.02
N ALA A 57 -10.26 5.66 14.66
CA ALA A 57 -10.70 5.53 13.28
C ALA A 57 -10.59 6.84 12.51
N ASN A 58 -11.02 7.96 13.12
CA ASN A 58 -10.85 9.28 12.53
C ASN A 58 -9.38 9.67 12.35
N ASN A 59 -8.52 9.34 13.30
CA ASN A 59 -7.08 9.59 13.18
C ASN A 59 -6.47 8.80 12.02
N VAL A 60 -6.77 7.50 11.92
CA VAL A 60 -6.34 6.63 10.82
C VAL A 60 -6.83 7.17 9.48
N ARG A 61 -8.12 7.51 9.37
CA ARG A 61 -8.71 8.10 8.16
C ARG A 61 -7.96 9.35 7.70
N ASN A 62 -7.73 10.30 8.61
CA ASN A 62 -7.05 11.55 8.28
C ASN A 62 -5.60 11.34 7.86
N ARG A 63 -4.89 10.40 8.50
CA ARG A 63 -3.51 10.05 8.14
C ARG A 63 -3.42 9.37 6.79
N LEU A 64 -4.33 8.44 6.46
CA LEU A 64 -4.40 7.81 5.15
C LEU A 64 -4.66 8.86 4.05
N LYS A 65 -5.65 9.75 4.24
CA LYS A 65 -5.91 10.87 3.31
C LYS A 65 -4.70 11.80 3.14
N SER A 66 -3.99 12.12 4.24
CA SER A 66 -2.78 12.94 4.16
C SER A 66 -1.64 12.23 3.43
N MET A 67 -1.50 10.92 3.61
CA MET A 67 -0.51 10.10 2.91
C MET A 67 -0.78 10.10 1.40
N GLU A 68 -2.03 9.91 0.99
CA GLU A 68 -2.46 9.99 -0.42
C GLU A 68 -2.14 11.35 -1.05
N GLN A 69 -2.53 12.46 -0.42
CA GLN A 69 -2.24 13.81 -0.93
C GLN A 69 -0.73 14.09 -1.03
N SER A 70 0.08 13.53 -0.14
CA SER A 70 1.54 13.66 -0.18
C SER A 70 2.20 12.90 -1.33
N MET A 71 1.46 11.99 -1.98
CA MET A 71 1.91 11.20 -3.12
C MET A 71 1.50 11.83 -4.44
N GLU A 72 0.36 12.52 -4.50
CA GLU A 72 -0.11 13.25 -5.70
C GLU A 72 0.68 14.52 -5.99
N ARG A 73 1.18 15.21 -4.96
CA ARG A 73 1.88 16.50 -5.11
C ARG A 73 3.34 16.39 -5.52
N ASP A 74 3.93 15.20 -5.49
CA ASP A 74 5.38 15.03 -5.54
C ASP A 74 5.85 14.24 -6.78
N ASP A 75 5.71 14.86 -7.96
CA ASP A 75 6.12 14.33 -9.29
C ASP A 75 7.64 14.12 -9.43
N THR A 76 8.45 14.57 -8.46
CA THR A 76 9.93 14.55 -8.53
C THR A 76 10.58 13.40 -7.78
N ARG A 77 9.82 12.49 -7.16
CA ARG A 77 10.35 11.35 -6.38
C ARG A 77 10.84 10.20 -7.25
N SER A 78 11.83 9.44 -6.74
CA SER A 78 12.27 8.21 -7.40
C SER A 78 11.09 7.22 -7.51
N SER A 79 11.01 6.50 -8.64
CA SER A 79 9.93 5.54 -8.89
C SER A 79 9.81 4.45 -7.81
N ALA A 80 10.93 4.13 -7.12
CA ALA A 80 10.95 3.18 -6.03
C ALA A 80 10.33 3.73 -4.73
N ASP A 81 10.57 5.01 -4.40
CA ASP A 81 10.01 5.67 -3.21
C ASP A 81 8.49 5.78 -3.31
N LEU A 82 8.01 6.29 -4.45
CA LEU A 82 6.58 6.42 -4.73
C LEU A 82 5.87 5.07 -4.68
N ARG A 83 6.51 4.02 -5.21
CA ARG A 83 5.98 2.65 -5.17
C ARG A 83 5.85 2.11 -3.75
N ILE A 84 6.88 2.28 -2.91
CA ILE A 84 6.83 1.84 -1.50
C ILE A 84 5.68 2.55 -0.80
N ARG A 85 5.52 3.86 -1.01
CA ARG A 85 4.42 4.64 -0.42
C ARG A 85 3.04 4.15 -0.86
N LYS A 86 2.85 3.95 -2.18
CA LYS A 86 1.62 3.39 -2.77
C LYS A 86 1.27 2.02 -2.19
N SER A 87 2.27 1.14 -2.08
CA SER A 87 2.10 -0.19 -1.51
C SER A 87 1.68 -0.15 -0.03
N GLN A 88 2.37 0.64 0.79
CA GLN A 88 2.07 0.74 2.22
C GLN A 88 0.69 1.37 2.48
N HIS A 89 0.35 2.43 1.74
CA HIS A 89 -0.98 3.04 1.80
C HIS A 89 -2.09 2.00 1.51
N SER A 90 -1.89 1.16 0.49
CA SER A 90 -2.85 0.11 0.12
C SER A 90 -3.00 -0.99 1.16
N VAL A 91 -1.91 -1.43 1.77
CA VAL A 91 -1.94 -2.44 2.82
C VAL A 91 -2.65 -1.89 4.07
N LEU A 92 -2.32 -0.67 4.49
CA LEU A 92 -2.94 -0.04 5.66
C LEU A 92 -4.43 0.26 5.44
N SER A 93 -4.80 0.73 4.25
CA SER A 93 -6.21 0.99 3.89
C SER A 93 -7.06 -0.27 3.96
N ARG A 94 -6.57 -1.38 3.36
CA ARG A 94 -7.25 -2.69 3.44
C ARG A 94 -7.41 -3.17 4.88
N LYS A 95 -6.31 -3.16 5.66
CA LYS A 95 -6.34 -3.59 7.05
C LYS A 95 -7.32 -2.74 7.89
N PHE A 96 -7.39 -1.44 7.64
CA PHE A 96 -8.33 -0.56 8.31
C PHE A 96 -9.78 -0.90 7.97
N VAL A 97 -10.10 -1.09 6.68
CA VAL A 97 -11.43 -1.55 6.25
C VAL A 97 -11.79 -2.87 6.92
N ASP A 98 -10.90 -3.86 6.90
CA ASP A 98 -11.16 -5.17 7.50
C ASP A 98 -11.54 -5.08 8.98
N VAL A 99 -10.82 -4.25 9.76
CA VAL A 99 -11.11 -4.05 11.18
C VAL A 99 -12.44 -3.31 11.39
N MET A 100 -12.73 -2.29 10.58
CA MET A 100 -13.98 -1.55 10.69
C MET A 100 -15.17 -2.41 10.28
N THR A 101 -15.06 -3.24 9.24
CA THR A 101 -16.11 -4.19 8.83
C THR A 101 -16.41 -5.17 9.96
N LYS A 102 -15.38 -5.73 10.61
CA LYS A 102 -15.57 -6.60 11.79
C LYS A 102 -16.26 -5.89 12.96
N TYR A 103 -16.03 -4.59 13.12
CA TYR A 103 -16.75 -3.81 14.11
C TYR A 103 -18.23 -3.68 13.74
N ASN A 104 -18.54 -3.31 12.51
CA ASN A 104 -19.91 -3.22 12.00
C ASN A 104 -20.66 -4.55 12.12
N GLU A 105 -20.02 -5.68 11.77
CA GLU A 105 -20.59 -7.02 11.96
C GLU A 105 -20.95 -7.27 13.43
N ALA A 106 -20.05 -6.94 14.37
CA ALA A 106 -20.32 -7.08 15.80
C ALA A 106 -21.49 -6.20 16.29
N GLN A 107 -21.62 -5.00 15.72
CA GLN A 107 -22.74 -4.10 16.02
C GLN A 107 -24.06 -4.69 15.50
N VAL A 108 -24.11 -5.12 14.23
CA VAL A 108 -25.30 -5.74 13.63
C VAL A 108 -25.73 -7.00 14.41
N ASP A 109 -24.78 -7.86 14.78
CA ASP A 109 -25.05 -9.04 15.60
C ASP A 109 -25.66 -8.68 16.96
N PHE A 110 -25.16 -7.62 17.61
CA PHE A 110 -25.71 -7.15 18.88
C PHE A 110 -27.12 -6.55 18.73
N ARG A 111 -27.39 -5.82 17.63
CA ARG A 111 -28.72 -5.30 17.29
C ARG A 111 -29.72 -6.43 17.17
N GLU A 112 -29.39 -7.44 16.37
CA GLU A 112 -30.27 -8.56 16.07
C GLU A 112 -30.59 -9.39 17.32
N ARG A 113 -29.57 -9.66 18.14
CA ARG A 113 -29.78 -10.34 19.42
C ARG A 113 -30.62 -9.53 20.40
N SER A 114 -30.48 -8.20 20.39
CA SER A 114 -31.29 -7.31 21.24
C SER A 114 -32.74 -7.29 20.78
N LYS A 115 -32.99 -7.22 19.46
CA LYS A 115 -34.32 -7.36 18.86
C LYS A 115 -34.99 -8.68 19.25
N GLY A 116 -34.29 -9.80 19.08
CA GLY A 116 -34.81 -11.12 19.47
C GLY A 116 -35.10 -11.28 20.98
N ARG A 117 -34.45 -10.49 21.84
CA ARG A 117 -34.81 -10.41 23.27
C ARG A 117 -36.08 -9.59 23.50
N ILE A 118 -36.23 -8.45 22.83
CA ILE A 118 -37.46 -7.65 22.89
C ILE A 118 -38.66 -8.49 22.45
N GLN A 119 -38.52 -9.23 21.35
CA GLN A 119 -39.57 -10.12 20.85
C GLN A 119 -40.02 -11.15 21.90
N ARG A 120 -39.06 -11.84 22.54
CA ARG A 120 -39.37 -12.79 23.62
C ARG A 120 -40.06 -12.12 24.81
N GLN A 121 -39.64 -10.92 25.20
CA GLN A 121 -40.28 -10.20 26.30
C GLN A 121 -41.71 -9.78 25.95
N LEU A 122 -41.98 -9.40 24.70
CA LEU A 122 -43.33 -9.10 24.22
C LEU A 122 -44.23 -10.36 24.26
N GLU A 123 -43.71 -11.51 23.84
CA GLU A 123 -44.43 -12.79 23.92
C GLU A 123 -44.81 -13.15 25.38
N ILE A 124 -43.91 -12.91 26.34
CA ILE A 124 -44.17 -13.13 27.78
C ILE A 124 -45.32 -12.24 28.27
N THR A 125 -45.43 -11.01 27.76
CA THR A 125 -46.54 -10.11 28.09
C THR A 125 -47.85 -10.45 27.37
N GLY A 126 -47.86 -11.49 26.53
CA GLY A 126 -49.02 -11.95 25.77
C GLY A 126 -49.22 -11.24 24.43
N LYS A 127 -48.24 -10.45 23.97
CA LYS A 127 -48.28 -9.78 22.66
C LYS A 127 -47.41 -10.56 21.67
N SER A 128 -48.06 -11.35 20.81
CA SER A 128 -47.39 -11.92 19.63
C SER A 128 -47.16 -10.81 18.62
N THR A 129 -45.93 -10.66 18.15
CA THR A 129 -45.52 -9.59 17.23
C THR A 129 -44.71 -10.23 16.11
N THR A 130 -45.01 -9.91 14.85
CA THR A 130 -44.18 -10.39 13.73
C THR A 130 -42.85 -9.63 13.69
N ASP A 131 -41.91 -10.12 12.89
CA ASP A 131 -40.60 -9.49 12.77
C ASP A 131 -40.71 -8.08 12.17
N GLU A 132 -41.59 -7.92 11.17
CA GLU A 132 -41.86 -6.64 10.49
C GLU A 132 -42.56 -5.64 11.41
N GLU A 133 -43.57 -6.09 12.16
CA GLU A 133 -44.25 -5.25 13.16
C GLU A 133 -43.29 -4.80 14.26
N LEU A 134 -42.38 -5.69 14.69
CA LEU A 134 -41.37 -5.34 15.69
C LEU A 134 -40.38 -4.30 15.15
N GLU A 135 -39.98 -4.42 13.88
CA GLU A 135 -39.09 -3.43 13.25
C GLU A 135 -39.77 -2.05 13.17
N GLU A 136 -41.04 -1.98 12.73
CA GLU A 136 -41.81 -0.74 12.70
C GLU A 136 -41.92 -0.11 14.10
N MET A 137 -42.09 -0.95 15.14
CA MET A 137 -42.11 -0.50 16.52
C MET A 137 -40.77 0.10 16.96
N LEU A 138 -39.64 -0.48 16.56
CA LEU A 138 -38.30 0.06 16.83
C LEU A 138 -38.06 1.38 16.08
N GLU A 139 -38.48 1.48 14.82
CA GLU A 139 -38.32 2.68 13.98
C GLU A 139 -39.18 3.85 14.44
N SER A 140 -40.35 3.57 15.04
CA SER A 140 -41.29 4.59 15.52
C SER A 140 -40.69 5.57 16.55
N GLY A 141 -39.61 5.16 17.23
CA GLY A 141 -38.91 5.95 18.24
C GLY A 141 -39.76 6.28 19.48
N ASN A 142 -40.95 5.69 19.61
CA ASN A 142 -41.88 5.95 20.72
C ASN A 142 -41.89 4.78 21.71
N PRO A 143 -41.26 4.90 22.90
CA PRO A 143 -41.23 3.81 23.89
C PRO A 143 -42.61 3.35 24.36
N ALA A 144 -43.64 4.21 24.27
CA ALA A 144 -44.99 3.87 24.67
C ALA A 144 -45.62 2.78 23.77
N ILE A 145 -45.11 2.58 22.55
CA ILE A 145 -45.63 1.56 21.62
C ILE A 145 -45.50 0.14 22.19
N PHE A 146 -44.49 -0.09 23.03
CA PHE A 146 -44.27 -1.35 23.73
C PHE A 146 -45.27 -1.58 24.87
N THR A 147 -45.81 -0.51 25.46
CA THR A 147 -46.77 -0.59 26.59
C THR A 147 -48.23 -0.74 26.13
N SER A 148 -48.53 -0.42 24.88
CA SER A 148 -49.87 -0.48 24.31
C SER A 148 -50.40 -1.92 24.24
N GLY A 149 -51.49 -2.18 24.96
CA GLY A 149 -52.19 -3.48 24.95
C GLY A 149 -51.71 -4.50 25.99
N ILE A 150 -50.76 -4.14 26.85
CA ILE A 150 -50.25 -5.02 27.90
C ILE A 150 -51.05 -4.85 29.19
N ILE A 151 -51.44 -5.97 29.80
CA ILE A 151 -52.15 -6.01 31.09
C ILE A 151 -51.18 -5.63 32.21
N ASP A 152 -51.61 -4.76 33.14
CA ASP A 152 -50.82 -4.32 34.28
C ASP A 152 -50.60 -5.47 35.27
N SER A 153 -49.49 -6.20 35.10
CA SER A 153 -49.03 -7.27 35.98
C SER A 153 -47.58 -7.03 36.40
N GLN A 154 -47.17 -7.57 37.54
CA GLN A 154 -45.78 -7.43 38.00
C GLN A 154 -44.77 -8.03 37.00
N ILE A 155 -45.16 -9.12 36.32
CA ILE A 155 -44.37 -9.76 35.27
C ILE A 155 -44.28 -8.84 34.04
N SER A 156 -45.40 -8.23 33.65
CA SER A 156 -45.46 -7.27 32.55
C SER A 156 -44.57 -6.04 32.80
N LYS A 157 -44.54 -5.51 34.04
CA LYS A 157 -43.67 -4.38 34.39
C LYS A 157 -42.19 -4.70 34.25
N GLN A 158 -41.78 -5.90 34.66
CA GLN A 158 -40.39 -6.33 34.53
C GLN A 158 -39.99 -6.52 33.06
N ALA A 159 -40.84 -7.18 32.27
CA ALA A 159 -40.63 -7.36 30.84
C ALA A 159 -40.53 -6.00 30.10
N LEU A 160 -41.41 -5.05 30.44
CA LEU A 160 -41.40 -3.71 29.88
C LEU A 160 -40.12 -2.93 30.22
N ASN A 161 -39.62 -3.02 31.46
CA ASN A 161 -38.35 -2.39 31.83
C ASN A 161 -37.16 -2.96 31.04
N GLU A 162 -37.14 -4.29 30.81
CA GLU A 162 -36.11 -4.91 29.98
C GLU A 162 -36.23 -4.45 28.52
N ILE A 163 -37.45 -4.43 27.96
CA ILE A 163 -37.71 -3.94 26.60
C ILE A 163 -37.20 -2.51 26.43
N GLU A 164 -37.54 -1.60 27.36
CA GLU A 164 -37.11 -0.20 27.30
C GLU A 164 -35.59 -0.07 27.37
N SER A 165 -34.93 -0.83 28.26
CA SER A 165 -33.47 -0.85 28.34
C SER A 165 -32.83 -1.32 27.03
N ARG A 166 -33.37 -2.37 26.40
CA ARG A 166 -32.84 -2.91 25.13
C ARG A 166 -33.09 -1.97 23.96
N HIS A 167 -34.26 -1.34 23.91
CA HIS A 167 -34.56 -0.33 22.91
C HIS A 167 -33.57 0.84 22.99
N LYS A 168 -33.23 1.31 24.20
CA LYS A 168 -32.18 2.32 24.40
C LYS A 168 -30.82 1.85 23.90
N ASP A 169 -30.47 0.58 24.13
CA ASP A 169 -29.21 0.01 23.64
C ASP A 169 -29.17 -0.01 22.08
N ILE A 170 -30.28 -0.37 21.42
CA ILE A 170 -30.42 -0.35 19.95
C ILE A 170 -30.29 1.08 19.41
N VAL A 171 -31.00 2.05 19.99
CA VAL A 171 -30.94 3.45 19.52
C VAL A 171 -29.53 4.03 19.61
N ARG A 172 -28.80 3.74 20.70
CA ARG A 172 -27.38 4.15 20.84
C ARG A 172 -26.49 3.49 19.80
N LEU A 173 -26.71 2.20 19.55
CA LEU A 173 -25.98 1.45 18.54
C LEU A 173 -26.20 2.03 17.14
N GLU A 174 -27.44 2.31 16.76
CA GLU A 174 -27.78 2.88 15.45
C GLU A 174 -27.16 4.26 15.25
N SER A 175 -27.11 5.08 16.30
CA SER A 175 -26.35 6.34 16.27
C SER A 175 -24.87 6.09 16.01
N SER A 176 -24.26 5.10 16.67
CA SER A 176 -22.85 4.75 16.42
C SER A 176 -22.62 4.27 14.99
N ILE A 177 -23.48 3.40 14.45
CA ILE A 177 -23.38 2.91 13.06
C ILE A 177 -23.48 4.07 12.07
N LYS A 178 -24.43 4.98 12.26
CA LYS A 178 -24.60 6.18 11.41
C LYS A 178 -23.35 7.06 11.40
N GLU A 179 -22.71 7.25 12.55
CA GLU A 179 -21.47 8.04 12.62
C GLU A 179 -20.28 7.35 11.93
N LEU A 180 -20.23 6.02 11.92
CA LEU A 180 -19.19 5.27 11.21
C LEU A 180 -19.45 5.21 9.71
N HIS A 181 -20.72 5.25 9.28
CA HIS A 181 -21.12 5.18 7.88
C HIS A 181 -20.41 6.22 7.01
N ASP A 182 -20.31 7.46 7.49
CA ASP A 182 -19.59 8.54 6.79
C ASP A 182 -18.11 8.22 6.60
N MET A 183 -17.48 7.51 7.56
CA MET A 183 -16.11 7.04 7.40
C MET A 183 -16.02 5.88 6.41
N PHE A 184 -16.98 4.95 6.39
CA PHE A 184 -16.98 3.84 5.44
C PHE A 184 -17.09 4.30 3.99
N MET A 185 -17.95 5.29 3.72
CA MET A 185 -18.09 5.85 2.36
C MET A 185 -16.78 6.50 1.88
N ASP A 186 -16.12 7.25 2.77
CA ASP A 186 -14.80 7.83 2.50
C ASP A 186 -13.75 6.76 2.15
N ILE A 187 -13.70 5.66 2.89
CA ILE A 187 -12.66 4.65 2.75
C ILE A 187 -12.96 3.69 1.57
N ALA A 188 -14.23 3.43 1.27
CA ALA A 188 -14.62 2.66 0.09
C ALA A 188 -14.07 3.30 -1.20
N MET A 189 -14.18 4.62 -1.33
CA MET A 189 -13.57 5.37 -2.43
C MET A 189 -12.03 5.28 -2.43
N LEU A 190 -11.39 5.32 -1.26
CA LEU A 190 -9.94 5.17 -1.15
C LEU A 190 -9.49 3.80 -1.67
N VAL A 191 -10.21 2.72 -1.37
CA VAL A 191 -9.83 1.35 -1.77
C VAL A 191 -10.15 1.06 -3.25
N GLU A 192 -11.27 1.58 -3.78
CA GLU A 192 -11.68 1.37 -5.17
C GLU A 192 -10.68 1.96 -6.18
N ASN A 193 -10.13 3.15 -5.90
CA ASN A 193 -9.10 3.78 -6.72
C ASN A 193 -7.72 3.05 -6.68
N GLN A 194 -7.55 2.05 -5.81
CA GLN A 194 -6.27 1.35 -5.63
C GLN A 194 -6.20 -0.03 -6.32
N GLY A 195 -7.25 -0.45 -7.02
CA GLY A 195 -7.35 -1.77 -7.68
C GLY A 195 -6.22 -2.09 -8.66
N GLU A 196 -5.59 -1.08 -9.27
CA GLU A 196 -4.49 -1.28 -10.25
C GLU A 196 -3.09 -1.40 -9.61
N ILE A 197 -2.92 -1.02 -8.34
CA ILE A 197 -1.58 -0.90 -7.72
C ILE A 197 -1.08 -2.23 -7.13
N THR A 198 -1.98 -3.17 -6.78
CA THR A 198 -1.56 -4.46 -6.19
C THR A 198 -0.78 -5.32 -7.21
N ASP A 199 -1.23 -5.40 -8.47
CA ASP A 199 -0.51 -6.10 -9.55
C ASP A 199 0.86 -5.47 -9.85
N ASN A 200 1.00 -4.17 -9.60
CA ASN A 200 2.24 -3.45 -9.82
C ASN A 200 3.32 -3.77 -8.77
N ILE A 201 2.99 -4.29 -7.59
CA ILE A 201 3.97 -4.70 -6.56
C ILE A 201 4.66 -5.98 -6.99
N GLU A 202 3.92 -6.98 -7.48
CA GLU A 202 4.48 -8.19 -8.05
C GLU A 202 5.40 -7.85 -9.23
N ILE A 203 4.91 -7.05 -10.18
CA ILE A 203 5.69 -6.56 -11.33
C ILE A 203 6.93 -5.78 -10.89
N SER A 204 6.87 -5.07 -9.78
CA SER A 204 7.97 -4.24 -9.29
C SER A 204 9.01 -4.99 -8.47
N VAL A 205 8.61 -6.01 -7.72
CA VAL A 205 9.52 -6.97 -7.10
C VAL A 205 10.22 -7.76 -8.20
N MET A 206 9.49 -8.20 -9.23
CA MET A 206 10.07 -8.80 -10.43
C MET A 206 11.11 -7.88 -11.09
N LYS A 207 10.77 -6.61 -11.35
CA LYS A 207 11.74 -5.64 -11.90
C LYS A 207 12.95 -5.41 -11.00
N ALA A 208 12.79 -5.40 -9.68
CA ALA A 208 13.91 -5.25 -8.75
C ALA A 208 14.84 -6.48 -8.76
N VAL A 209 14.26 -7.69 -8.84
CA VAL A 209 15.00 -8.94 -9.05
C VAL A 209 15.75 -8.89 -10.38
N ASP A 210 15.11 -8.47 -11.47
CA ASP A 210 15.75 -8.33 -12.80
C ASP A 210 16.94 -7.36 -12.78
N HIS A 211 16.83 -6.24 -12.05
CA HIS A 211 17.93 -5.29 -11.92
C HIS A 211 19.11 -5.84 -11.11
N VAL A 212 18.84 -6.58 -10.03
CA VAL A 212 19.87 -7.24 -9.22
C VAL A 212 20.54 -8.37 -10.00
N GLU A 213 19.77 -9.13 -10.78
CA GLU A 213 20.30 -10.20 -11.64
C GLU A 213 21.20 -9.63 -12.74
N LYS A 214 20.77 -8.57 -13.44
CA LYS A 214 21.63 -7.86 -14.41
C LYS A 214 22.88 -7.27 -13.75
N ALA A 215 22.77 -6.68 -12.55
CA ALA A 215 23.94 -6.16 -11.83
C ALA A 215 24.91 -7.28 -11.43
N ARG A 216 24.39 -8.45 -11.04
CA ARG A 216 25.19 -9.65 -10.79
C ARG A 216 25.90 -10.14 -12.06
N GLU A 217 25.22 -10.15 -13.20
CA GLU A 217 25.85 -10.51 -14.48
C GLU A 217 26.98 -9.55 -14.86
N GLU A 218 26.75 -8.25 -14.77
CA GLU A 218 27.76 -7.23 -15.10
C GLU A 218 28.96 -7.27 -14.15
N THR A 219 28.74 -7.49 -12.85
CA THR A 219 29.85 -7.70 -11.89
C THR A 219 30.62 -8.98 -12.19
N THR A 220 29.94 -10.05 -12.60
CA THR A 220 30.60 -11.31 -13.00
C THR A 220 31.42 -11.12 -14.27
N LYS A 221 30.92 -10.37 -15.26
CA LYS A 221 31.67 -9.98 -16.46
C LYS A 221 32.87 -9.12 -16.10
N ALA A 222 32.71 -8.12 -15.22
CA ALA A 222 33.78 -7.25 -14.75
C ALA A 222 34.92 -8.04 -14.07
N VAL A 223 34.60 -9.03 -13.24
CA VAL A 223 35.60 -9.93 -12.63
C VAL A 223 36.31 -10.79 -13.70
N LYS A 224 35.60 -11.26 -14.72
CA LYS A 224 36.20 -11.96 -15.87
C LYS A 224 37.14 -11.05 -16.68
N TYR A 225 36.76 -9.79 -16.90
CA TYR A 225 37.62 -8.80 -17.55
C TYR A 225 38.85 -8.48 -16.70
N GLN A 226 38.69 -8.26 -15.39
CA GLN A 226 39.80 -8.01 -14.47
C GLN A 226 40.78 -9.19 -14.42
N SER A 227 40.28 -10.43 -14.35
CA SER A 227 41.14 -11.63 -14.33
C SER A 227 41.83 -11.88 -15.66
N ARG A 228 41.22 -11.54 -16.80
CA ARG A 228 41.87 -11.58 -18.12
C ARG A 228 42.94 -10.49 -18.26
N ALA A 229 42.65 -9.27 -17.81
CA ALA A 229 43.61 -8.17 -17.80
C ALA A 229 44.83 -8.44 -16.90
N ARG A 230 44.67 -9.20 -15.82
CA ARG A 230 45.80 -9.65 -14.97
C ARG A 230 46.63 -10.78 -15.59
N LYS A 231 46.09 -11.52 -16.57
CA LYS A 231 46.78 -12.63 -17.26
C LYS A 231 47.50 -12.18 -18.54
N THR A 232 47.14 -11.04 -19.09
CA THR A 232 47.93 -10.40 -20.14
C THR A 232 49.13 -9.72 -19.49
N PRO A 233 50.38 -10.13 -19.80
CA PRO A 233 51.53 -9.34 -19.37
C PRO A 233 51.34 -7.94 -19.95
N ALA A 234 51.50 -6.91 -19.11
CA ALA A 234 51.64 -5.53 -19.60
C ALA A 234 52.63 -5.55 -20.77
N PRO A 235 52.39 -4.84 -21.88
CA PRO A 235 53.40 -4.72 -22.91
C PRO A 235 54.63 -4.12 -22.24
N THR A 236 55.60 -4.97 -21.92
CA THR A 236 56.86 -4.58 -21.34
C THR A 236 57.46 -3.57 -22.30
N SER A 237 57.91 -2.46 -21.74
CA SER A 237 58.66 -1.34 -22.30
C SER A 237 59.70 -1.68 -23.39
N SER A 238 60.03 -2.94 -23.64
CA SER A 238 60.91 -3.43 -24.70
C SER A 238 60.51 -2.99 -26.12
N SER A 239 59.22 -2.91 -26.47
CA SER A 239 58.83 -2.45 -27.82
C SER A 239 59.07 -0.95 -28.02
N ALA A 240 58.87 -0.14 -26.98
CA ALA A 240 59.15 1.29 -27.00
C ALA A 240 60.67 1.58 -27.04
N ILE A 241 61.48 0.80 -26.31
CA ILE A 241 62.94 0.92 -26.30
C ILE A 241 63.52 0.55 -27.68
N MET A 242 62.97 -0.47 -28.35
CA MET A 242 63.43 -0.90 -29.68
C MET A 242 63.17 0.17 -30.75
N VAL A 243 62.01 0.85 -30.69
CA VAL A 243 61.69 1.98 -31.59
C VAL A 243 62.58 3.19 -31.30
N LEU A 244 62.91 3.46 -30.03
CA LEU A 244 63.82 4.54 -29.64
C LEU A 244 65.27 4.30 -30.12
N GLN A 245 65.76 3.05 -30.06
CA GLN A 245 67.08 2.68 -30.58
C GLN A 245 67.16 2.76 -32.11
N MET A 246 66.09 2.38 -32.82
CA MET A 246 66.04 2.54 -34.28
C MET A 246 66.12 4.01 -34.71
N MET A 247 65.40 4.91 -34.03
CA MET A 247 65.43 6.36 -34.30
C MET A 247 66.79 7.01 -33.96
N ALA A 248 67.50 6.49 -32.95
CA ALA A 248 68.83 6.98 -32.59
C ALA A 248 69.90 6.61 -33.63
N THR A 249 69.81 5.42 -34.24
CA THR A 249 70.79 4.96 -35.25
C THR A 249 70.65 5.71 -36.58
N SER A 250 69.44 6.15 -36.96
CA SER A 250 69.22 6.93 -38.18
C SER A 250 69.65 8.40 -38.06
N SER A 251 69.72 8.97 -36.84
CA SER A 251 70.26 10.33 -36.63
C SER A 251 71.80 10.39 -36.63
N LEU A 252 72.50 9.32 -36.22
CA LEU A 252 73.98 9.31 -36.25
C LEU A 252 74.58 9.15 -37.65
N ALA A 253 73.81 8.65 -38.63
CA ALA A 253 74.26 8.54 -40.02
C ALA A 253 74.20 9.87 -40.80
N ALA A 254 73.68 10.94 -40.20
CA ALA A 254 73.52 12.26 -40.84
C ALA A 254 74.68 13.24 -40.60
N TYR A 255 75.78 12.83 -39.95
CA TYR A 255 76.98 13.67 -39.74
C TYR A 255 78.25 13.02 -40.30
N SER A 256 78.34 12.91 -41.63
CA SER A 256 79.57 13.21 -42.37
C SER A 256 79.26 13.38 -43.87
N PRO A 257 79.81 14.38 -44.56
CA PRO A 257 79.53 14.61 -45.97
C PRO A 257 80.56 13.86 -46.83
N SER A 258 80.09 13.03 -47.79
CA SER A 258 80.60 12.97 -49.18
C SER A 258 79.93 11.85 -49.98
N ARG A 259 79.46 12.24 -51.18
CA ARG A 259 78.89 11.46 -52.28
C ARG A 259 79.47 10.05 -52.48
N GLN A 260 78.61 9.08 -52.80
CA GLN A 260 78.58 8.47 -54.14
C GLN A 260 77.26 7.73 -54.41
N VAL A 261 76.81 7.91 -55.65
CA VAL A 261 75.59 7.40 -56.29
C VAL A 261 75.67 5.90 -56.46
N LEU A 262 74.58 5.14 -56.23
CA LEU A 262 74.33 3.86 -56.91
C LEU A 262 72.84 3.46 -56.88
N SER A 263 72.21 3.62 -58.05
CA SER A 263 71.16 2.80 -58.68
C SER A 263 70.00 2.22 -57.84
N CYS A 264 68.80 2.77 -58.07
CA CYS A 264 67.52 2.09 -57.83
C CYS A 264 67.30 0.92 -58.81
N PRO A 265 66.70 -0.20 -58.36
CA PRO A 265 65.86 -1.06 -59.19
C PRO A 265 64.36 -0.72 -59.00
N PRO A 266 63.50 -0.91 -60.02
CA PRO A 266 62.22 -0.21 -60.13
C PRO A 266 61.03 -1.10 -59.78
N TRP A 267 60.63 -1.17 -58.50
CA TRP A 267 59.32 -1.76 -58.10
C TRP A 267 58.54 -0.89 -57.09
N THR A 268 59.04 0.30 -56.73
CA THR A 268 58.34 1.27 -55.87
C THR A 268 57.33 2.13 -56.66
N LEU A 269 56.35 1.50 -57.29
CA LEU A 269 55.20 2.22 -57.85
C LEU A 269 53.93 1.36 -57.92
N LEU A 270 53.36 0.97 -56.77
CA LEU A 270 51.90 0.83 -56.64
C LEU A 270 51.48 0.75 -55.17
N MET A 271 50.87 1.83 -54.67
CA MET A 271 49.83 1.94 -53.62
C MET A 271 49.90 3.33 -52.94
N ILE A 272 49.75 4.35 -53.79
CA ILE A 272 48.96 5.59 -53.62
C ILE A 272 47.52 5.12 -53.33
N LEU A 273 46.68 5.58 -52.38
CA LEU A 273 46.54 6.83 -51.62
C LEU A 273 45.38 6.62 -50.57
N PRO A 274 44.74 7.65 -49.99
CA PRO A 274 44.80 7.99 -48.57
C PRO A 274 43.49 7.75 -47.80
N ALA A 275 43.59 7.83 -46.47
CA ALA A 275 42.46 8.09 -45.58
C ALA A 275 42.16 9.61 -45.52
N SER A 276 40.88 10.00 -45.54
CA SER A 276 40.41 11.31 -45.04
C SER A 276 38.87 11.45 -44.96
N PRO A 277 38.34 12.43 -44.18
CA PRO A 277 37.35 12.19 -43.13
C PRO A 277 36.14 13.17 -43.17
N HIS A 278 35.35 13.20 -42.07
CA HIS A 278 34.35 14.21 -41.64
C HIS A 278 32.99 14.21 -42.40
N ASP A 279 31.80 14.45 -41.81
CA ASP A 279 31.40 14.91 -40.48
C ASP A 279 29.86 14.77 -40.28
N LEU A 280 29.40 15.08 -39.06
CA LEU A 280 28.13 15.74 -38.68
C LEU A 280 26.77 14.98 -38.58
N SER A 281 26.32 14.90 -37.31
CA SER A 281 25.10 15.56 -36.77
C SER A 281 23.68 14.98 -36.98
N VAL A 282 23.17 14.37 -35.89
CA VAL A 282 21.94 14.71 -35.11
C VAL A 282 20.66 15.21 -35.83
N ASN A 283 19.57 14.43 -35.68
CA ASN A 283 18.16 14.78 -35.38
C ASN A 283 17.27 13.56 -35.79
N LYS A 284 16.11 13.19 -35.22
CA LYS A 284 15.26 13.54 -34.08
C LYS A 284 14.10 12.50 -34.08
N PHE A 285 13.46 12.30 -32.91
CA PHE A 285 12.04 11.93 -32.70
C PHE A 285 11.53 10.48 -32.95
N SER A 286 11.07 9.90 -31.83
CA SER A 286 9.70 9.40 -31.52
C SER A 286 9.01 8.34 -32.40
N THR A 287 8.58 7.28 -31.71
CA THR A 287 7.59 6.20 -31.98
C THR A 287 6.21 6.72 -32.46
N PRO A 288 5.19 5.89 -32.87
CA PRO A 288 4.96 4.46 -32.58
C PRO A 288 4.26 3.60 -33.69
N ASN A 289 3.85 2.38 -33.30
CA ASN A 289 2.66 1.62 -33.74
C ASN A 289 2.93 0.31 -34.51
N ARG A 290 2.70 -0.82 -33.82
CA ARG A 290 2.60 -2.17 -34.39
C ARG A 290 1.15 -2.63 -34.21
N THR A 291 0.39 -2.57 -35.29
CA THR A 291 -0.87 -3.28 -35.46
C THR A 291 -0.59 -4.73 -35.85
N LEU A 292 -1.25 -5.67 -35.15
CA LEU A 292 -1.38 -7.07 -35.58
C LEU A 292 -2.54 -7.18 -36.57
N PRO A 293 -2.49 -8.07 -37.58
CA PRO A 293 -3.65 -8.41 -38.37
C PRO A 293 -4.43 -9.59 -37.76
N PHE A 294 -5.75 -9.51 -37.88
CA PHE A 294 -6.70 -10.61 -37.73
C PHE A 294 -6.39 -11.74 -38.72
N MET A 295 -6.39 -12.98 -38.23
CA MET A 295 -7.10 -14.13 -38.81
C MET A 295 -7.24 -15.23 -37.77
#